data_AF-A0A966SC23-F1
#
_entry.id   AF-A0A966SC23-F1
#
_cell.length_a   1.000
_cell.length_b   1.000
_cell.length_c   1.000
_cell.angle_alpha   90.00
_cell.angle_beta   90.00
_cell.angle_gamma   90.00
#
_symmetry.space_group_name_H-M   'P 1'
#
loop_
_entity.id
_entity.type
_entity.pdbx_description
1 polymer ?
#
loop_
_entity_poly.entity_id
_entity_poly.type
_entity_poly.pdbx_seq_one_letter_code
_entity_poly.pdbx_strand_id
1 'polypeptide(L)'
;MSDVALGIVVFTIAAVPASLLLLALADVIRLEGEGRRRRWIRNCLWALAVPASVPLGVAAWGWAGAAHLEPLCQAYAEPDYRARERIDVPLIVLDIQGAPPPWFGALQARFPGRVITATDEPTAGAATHVLEVRRVTHHRNLWFEVRMDRFRLVDRHWGAVIAEADELWVDAGRARYHCGVISGPAVVASERSPWPAGDGVARFVARAFKP
;
A
#
# COMPACT_ATOMS: atom_id res chain seq x y z
N MET A 1 -9.98 9.59 9.73
CA MET A 1 -9.51 10.79 9.01
C MET A 1 -8.06 10.97 9.42
N SER A 2 -7.11 10.98 8.49
CA SER A 2 -5.69 11.11 8.83
C SER A 2 -5.40 12.51 9.43
N ASP A 3 -4.44 12.59 10.35
CA ASP A 3 -4.01 13.86 10.98
C ASP A 3 -3.59 14.93 9.96
N VAL A 4 -3.17 14.50 8.76
CA VAL A 4 -2.85 15.40 7.64
C VAL A 4 -4.11 15.96 6.99
N ALA A 5 -5.18 15.18 6.81
CA ALA A 5 -6.45 15.68 6.30
C ALA A 5 -7.08 16.66 7.30
N LEU A 6 -7.03 16.35 8.59
CA LEU A 6 -7.41 17.29 9.65
C LEU A 6 -6.52 18.53 9.62
N GLY A 7 -5.20 18.37 9.48
CA GLY A 7 -4.25 19.47 9.39
C GLY A 7 -4.50 20.39 8.19
N ILE A 8 -4.85 19.84 7.03
CA ILE A 8 -5.22 20.63 5.84
C ILE A 8 -6.55 21.35 6.06
N VAL A 9 -7.55 20.68 6.64
CA VAL A 9 -8.83 21.32 6.98
C VAL A 9 -8.63 22.47 7.96
N VAL A 10 -7.87 22.25 9.04
CA VAL A 10 -7.53 23.28 10.03
C VAL A 10 -6.71 24.41 9.40
N PHE A 11 -5.72 24.09 8.56
CA PHE A 11 -4.91 25.09 7.87
C PHE A 11 -5.74 25.93 6.90
N THR A 12 -6.66 25.31 6.15
CA THR A 12 -7.56 26.01 5.23
C THR A 12 -8.55 26.90 6.00
N ILE A 13 -9.13 26.37 7.09
CA ILE A 13 -10.02 27.11 8.00
C ILE A 13 -9.29 28.26 8.70
N ALA A 14 -7.99 28.16 8.97
CA ALA A 14 -7.19 29.24 9.56
C ALA A 14 -6.67 30.24 8.51
N ALA A 15 -6.31 29.78 7.32
CA ALA A 15 -5.76 30.60 6.24
C ALA A 15 -6.80 31.58 5.69
N VAL A 16 -8.08 31.16 5.57
CA VAL A 16 -9.18 32.04 5.12
C VAL A 16 -9.35 33.26 6.05
N PRO A 17 -9.60 33.12 7.36
CA PRO A 17 -9.71 34.27 8.26
C PRO A 17 -8.41 35.07 8.36
N ALA A 18 -7.23 34.45 8.36
CA ALA A 18 -5.96 35.19 8.32
C ALA A 18 -5.83 36.04 7.05
N SER A 19 -6.26 35.53 5.90
CA SER A 19 -6.27 36.25 4.63
C SER A 19 -7.25 37.41 4.60
N LEU A 20 -8.44 37.22 5.18
CA LEU A 20 -9.45 38.28 5.35
C LEU A 20 -8.95 39.36 6.33
N LEU A 21 -8.26 38.98 7.39
CA LEU A 21 -7.72 39.91 8.40
C LEU A 21 -6.57 40.75 7.83
N LEU A 22 -5.71 40.15 6.99
CA LEU A 22 -4.73 40.89 6.20
C LEU A 22 -5.41 41.84 5.21
N LEU A 23 -6.43 41.40 4.46
CA LEU A 23 -7.16 42.29 3.55
C LEU A 23 -7.85 43.45 4.29
N ALA A 24 -8.43 43.19 5.47
CA ALA A 24 -9.04 44.22 6.31
C ALA A 24 -8.01 45.24 6.82
N LEU A 25 -6.81 44.80 7.21
CA LEU A 25 -5.68 45.69 7.55
C LEU A 25 -5.27 46.60 6.39
N ALA A 26 -5.38 46.12 5.15
CA ALA A 26 -5.10 46.92 3.94
C ALA A 26 -6.05 48.12 3.83
N ASP A 27 -7.33 47.92 4.15
CA ASP A 27 -8.35 48.96 4.09
C ASP A 27 -8.24 49.95 5.26
N VAL A 28 -7.79 49.49 6.44
CA VAL A 28 -7.56 50.35 7.61
C VAL A 28 -6.33 51.26 7.44
N ILE A 29 -5.26 50.78 6.79
CA ILE A 29 -4.00 51.53 6.66
C ILE A 29 -4.05 52.65 5.60
N ARG A 30 -5.16 52.79 4.84
CA ARG A 30 -5.33 53.82 3.78
C ARG A 30 -4.05 54.03 2.96
N LEU A 31 -3.59 52.96 2.29
CA LEU A 31 -2.44 53.03 1.40
C LEU A 31 -2.76 53.95 0.21
N GLU A 32 -2.18 55.15 0.20
CA GLU A 32 -2.34 56.11 -0.90
C GLU A 32 -1.66 55.60 -2.19
N GLY A 33 -2.42 55.64 -3.28
CA GLY A 33 -1.99 55.24 -4.62
C GLY A 33 -2.26 53.76 -4.95
N GLU A 34 -2.96 53.54 -6.08
CA GLU A 34 -3.36 52.20 -6.56
C GLU A 34 -2.18 51.22 -6.65
N GLY A 35 -1.00 51.71 -7.05
CA GLY A 35 0.19 50.89 -7.21
C GLY A 35 0.77 50.35 -5.88
N ARG A 36 0.58 51.06 -4.77
CA ARG A 36 1.05 50.65 -3.43
C ARG A 36 0.10 49.62 -2.83
N ARG A 37 -1.21 49.86 -2.93
CA ARG A 37 -2.26 48.91 -2.55
C ARG A 37 -2.13 47.58 -3.29
N ARG A 38 -1.92 47.61 -4.62
CA ARG A 38 -1.77 46.40 -5.45
C ARG A 38 -0.54 45.56 -5.09
N ARG A 39 0.61 46.21 -4.78
CA ARG A 39 1.81 45.49 -4.31
C ARG A 39 1.60 44.83 -2.95
N TRP A 40 0.92 45.51 -2.05
CA TRP A 40 0.67 45.00 -0.71
C TRP A 40 -0.26 43.77 -0.72
N ILE A 41 -1.38 43.85 -1.44
CA ILE A 41 -2.29 42.71 -1.65
C ILE A 41 -1.54 41.52 -2.26
N ARG A 42 -0.68 41.77 -3.27
CA ARG A 42 0.14 40.72 -3.89
C ARG A 42 1.09 40.07 -2.88
N ASN A 43 1.71 40.84 -1.99
CA ASN A 43 2.62 40.30 -0.98
C ASN A 43 1.88 39.47 0.09
N CYS A 44 0.69 39.91 0.52
CA CYS A 44 -0.15 39.13 1.42
C CYS A 44 -0.60 37.81 0.78
N LEU A 45 -0.97 37.85 -0.50
CA LEU A 45 -1.25 36.63 -1.29
C LEU A 45 -0.05 35.69 -1.33
N TRP A 46 1.17 36.20 -1.58
CA TRP A 46 2.38 35.38 -1.54
C TRP A 46 2.66 34.79 -0.15
N ALA A 47 2.48 35.58 0.91
CA ALA A 47 2.69 35.13 2.29
C ALA A 47 1.77 33.97 2.69
N LEU A 48 0.59 33.86 2.07
CA LEU A 48 -0.35 32.76 2.30
C LEU A 48 -0.18 31.61 1.30
N ALA A 49 0.02 31.92 0.02
CA ALA A 49 0.12 30.93 -1.04
C ALA A 49 1.38 30.06 -0.91
N VAL A 50 2.52 30.64 -0.52
CA VAL A 50 3.79 29.89 -0.42
C VAL A 50 3.72 28.81 0.67
N PRO A 51 3.32 29.11 1.92
CA PRO A 51 3.20 28.08 2.95
C PRO A 51 2.10 27.06 2.66
N ALA A 52 1.01 27.47 2.00
CA ALA A 52 -0.09 26.57 1.61
C ALA A 52 0.30 25.60 0.48
N SER A 53 1.21 26.02 -0.41
CA SER A 53 1.56 25.24 -1.61
C SER A 53 2.17 23.87 -1.30
N VAL A 54 2.99 23.78 -0.25
CA VAL A 54 3.67 22.55 0.14
C VAL A 54 2.70 21.48 0.67
N PRO A 55 1.85 21.72 1.68
CA PRO A 55 0.91 20.72 2.17
C PRO A 55 -0.15 20.36 1.12
N LEU A 56 -0.63 21.35 0.33
CA LEU A 56 -1.56 21.08 -0.77
C LEU A 56 -0.92 20.23 -1.87
N GLY A 57 0.34 20.50 -2.22
CA GLY A 57 1.11 19.70 -3.17
C GLY A 57 1.28 18.27 -2.69
N VAL A 58 1.67 18.06 -1.43
CA VAL A 58 1.81 16.71 -0.84
C VAL A 58 0.48 15.96 -0.80
N ALA A 59 -0.61 16.65 -0.48
CA ALA A 59 -1.95 16.05 -0.45
C ALA A 59 -2.41 15.65 -1.85
N ALA A 60 -2.33 16.58 -2.81
CA ALA A 60 -2.65 16.32 -4.20
C ALA A 60 -1.78 15.18 -4.76
N TRP A 61 -0.51 15.10 -4.38
CA TRP A 61 0.40 14.02 -4.76
C TRP A 61 -0.07 12.65 -4.25
N GLY A 62 -0.40 12.56 -2.96
CA GLY A 62 -0.89 11.31 -2.36
C GLY A 62 -2.19 10.83 -2.99
N TRP A 63 -3.11 11.75 -3.27
CA TRP A 63 -4.39 11.46 -3.92
C TRP A 63 -4.24 11.07 -5.39
N ALA A 64 -3.42 11.80 -6.15
CA ALA A 64 -3.13 11.48 -7.55
C ALA A 64 -2.42 10.12 -7.66
N GLY A 65 -1.49 9.84 -6.75
CA GLY A 65 -0.90 8.52 -6.59
C GLY A 65 -2.01 7.47 -6.43
N ALA A 66 -2.83 7.57 -5.37
CA ALA A 66 -3.89 6.60 -5.11
C ALA A 66 -4.84 6.38 -6.31
N ALA A 67 -5.27 7.45 -6.98
CA ALA A 67 -6.21 7.38 -8.09
C ALA A 67 -5.62 6.73 -9.36
N HIS A 68 -4.32 6.90 -9.63
CA HIS A 68 -3.66 6.26 -10.77
C HIS A 68 -3.17 4.85 -10.48
N LEU A 69 -3.13 4.44 -9.21
CA LEU A 69 -2.66 3.13 -8.78
C LEU A 69 -3.78 2.09 -8.73
N GLU A 70 -5.04 2.52 -8.70
CA GLU A 70 -6.17 1.58 -8.67
C GLU A 70 -6.20 0.62 -9.86
N PRO A 71 -5.98 1.05 -11.12
CA PRO A 71 -5.89 0.12 -12.25
C PRO A 71 -4.70 -0.84 -12.14
N LEU A 72 -3.57 -0.36 -11.64
CA LEU A 72 -2.37 -1.16 -11.38
C LEU A 72 -2.65 -2.23 -10.31
N CYS A 73 -3.35 -1.83 -9.25
CA CYS A 73 -3.77 -2.73 -8.20
C CYS A 73 -4.72 -3.80 -8.70
N GLN A 74 -5.73 -3.45 -9.49
CA GLN A 74 -6.63 -4.45 -10.08
C GLN A 74 -5.88 -5.45 -10.98
N ALA A 75 -4.87 -5.00 -11.72
CA ALA A 75 -4.09 -5.87 -12.59
C ALA A 75 -3.20 -6.87 -11.82
N TYR A 76 -2.64 -6.48 -10.66
CA TYR A 76 -1.72 -7.33 -9.88
C TYR A 76 -2.36 -8.04 -8.69
N ALA A 77 -3.51 -7.56 -8.21
CA ALA A 77 -4.13 -8.09 -7.00
C ALA A 77 -4.92 -9.39 -7.24
N GLU A 78 -5.21 -9.73 -8.49
CA GLU A 78 -5.92 -10.97 -8.82
C GLU A 78 -4.95 -12.17 -8.80
N PRO A 79 -5.19 -13.17 -7.94
CA PRO A 79 -4.38 -14.38 -7.96
C PRO A 79 -4.57 -15.19 -9.24
N ASP A 80 -3.48 -15.62 -9.85
CA ASP A 80 -3.46 -16.51 -11.00
C ASP A 80 -3.39 -17.97 -10.54
N TYR A 81 -4.39 -18.76 -10.88
CA TYR A 81 -4.46 -20.19 -10.57
C TYR A 81 -4.28 -21.00 -11.85
N ARG A 82 -3.13 -21.67 -11.97
CA ARG A 82 -2.70 -22.39 -13.19
C ARG A 82 -3.06 -23.88 -13.16
N ALA A 83 -3.38 -24.42 -11.99
CA ALA A 83 -3.81 -25.82 -11.86
C ALA A 83 -5.17 -26.05 -12.55
N ARG A 84 -5.20 -26.97 -13.53
CA ARG A 84 -6.44 -27.37 -14.24
C ARG A 84 -7.39 -28.18 -13.36
N GLU A 85 -6.87 -28.89 -12.36
CA GLU A 85 -7.63 -29.60 -11.34
C GLU A 85 -7.11 -29.21 -9.95
N ARG A 86 -8.02 -29.03 -8.99
CA ARG A 86 -7.64 -28.77 -7.60
C ARG A 86 -6.92 -29.99 -7.03
N ILE A 87 -5.82 -29.77 -6.32
CA ILE A 87 -4.95 -30.84 -5.79
C ILE A 87 -5.36 -31.16 -4.34
N ASP A 88 -5.15 -32.40 -3.90
CA ASP A 88 -5.34 -32.77 -2.49
C ASP A 88 -4.35 -31.99 -1.59
N VAL A 89 -4.76 -31.66 -0.36
CA VAL A 89 -3.99 -30.80 0.55
C VAL A 89 -2.62 -31.44 0.87
N PRO A 90 -1.50 -30.91 0.34
CA PRO A 90 -0.18 -31.50 0.48
C PRO A 90 0.56 -30.97 1.71
N LEU A 91 1.74 -31.55 1.99
CA LEU A 91 2.73 -30.94 2.87
C LEU A 91 3.43 -29.80 2.12
N ILE A 92 3.34 -28.58 2.67
CA ILE A 92 3.84 -27.33 2.12
C ILE A 92 5.04 -26.88 2.94
N VAL A 93 6.16 -26.62 2.27
CA VAL A 93 7.31 -25.95 2.90
C VAL A 93 7.29 -24.45 2.56
N LEU A 94 7.44 -23.59 3.56
CA LEU A 94 7.62 -22.16 3.36
C LEU A 94 9.09 -21.87 3.02
N ASP A 95 9.32 -21.33 1.82
CA ASP A 95 10.61 -20.79 1.41
C ASP A 95 10.61 -19.27 1.61
N ILE A 96 11.15 -18.86 2.75
CA ILE A 96 11.33 -17.47 3.15
C ILE A 96 12.69 -17.28 3.83
N GLN A 97 13.29 -16.11 3.64
CA GLN A 97 14.51 -15.74 4.35
C GLN A 97 14.19 -15.13 5.72
N GLY A 98 14.82 -15.66 6.77
CA GLY A 98 14.75 -15.11 8.12
C GLY A 98 13.61 -15.68 8.95
N ALA A 99 13.10 -14.87 9.89
CA ALA A 99 12.07 -15.30 10.83
C ALA A 99 10.71 -15.50 10.12
N PRO A 100 9.86 -16.43 10.60
CA PRO A 100 8.52 -16.62 10.07
C PRO A 100 7.69 -15.31 10.12
N PRO A 101 6.98 -14.96 9.04
CA PRO A 101 6.21 -13.73 8.96
C PRO A 101 4.91 -13.81 9.77
N PRO A 102 4.30 -12.67 10.18
CA PRO A 102 3.11 -12.69 11.04
C PRO A 102 1.88 -13.42 10.47
N TRP A 103 1.70 -13.46 9.14
CA TRP A 103 0.64 -14.23 8.49
C TRP A 103 0.87 -15.76 8.53
N PHE A 104 2.08 -16.23 8.87
CA PHE A 104 2.42 -17.65 8.89
C PHE A 104 1.56 -18.44 9.89
N GLY A 105 1.26 -17.85 11.05
CA GLY A 105 0.40 -18.49 12.05
C GLY A 105 -1.01 -18.77 11.52
N ALA A 106 -1.58 -17.87 10.72
CA ALA A 106 -2.89 -18.08 10.08
C ALA A 106 -2.83 -19.18 9.01
N LEU A 107 -1.71 -19.31 8.30
CA LEU A 107 -1.46 -20.39 7.36
C LEU A 107 -1.38 -21.75 8.08
N GLN A 108 -0.63 -21.84 9.18
CA GLN A 108 -0.56 -23.07 9.98
C GLN A 108 -1.91 -23.45 10.60
N ALA A 109 -2.67 -22.47 11.10
CA ALA A 109 -4.00 -22.71 11.65
C ALA A 109 -4.98 -23.27 10.60
N ARG A 110 -4.85 -22.84 9.34
CA ARG A 110 -5.66 -23.34 8.22
C ARG A 110 -5.25 -24.74 7.77
N PHE A 111 -3.97 -25.08 7.90
CA PHE A 111 -3.35 -26.33 7.44
C PHE A 111 -2.55 -27.02 8.57
N PRO A 112 -3.24 -27.52 9.61
CA PRO A 112 -2.58 -28.02 10.81
C PRO A 112 -1.69 -29.23 10.48
N GLY A 113 -0.41 -29.15 10.86
CA GLY A 113 0.59 -30.21 10.61
C GLY A 113 0.98 -30.41 9.14
N ARG A 114 0.55 -29.52 8.23
CA ARG A 114 0.83 -29.59 6.79
C ARG A 114 1.68 -28.43 6.28
N VAL A 115 2.04 -27.48 7.14
CA VAL A 115 2.87 -26.32 6.78
C VAL A 115 4.09 -26.29 7.68
N ILE A 116 5.26 -26.40 7.07
CA ILE A 116 6.57 -26.45 7.74
C ILE A 116 7.48 -25.35 7.19
N THR A 117 8.53 -24.98 7.91
CA THR A 117 9.53 -24.02 7.41
C THR A 117 10.72 -24.76 6.78
N ALA A 118 11.45 -24.10 5.87
CA ALA A 118 12.62 -24.71 5.23
C ALA A 118 13.71 -25.16 6.23
N THR A 119 13.74 -24.58 7.43
CA THR A 119 14.63 -24.97 8.54
C THR A 119 14.30 -26.33 9.16
N ASP A 120 13.14 -26.92 8.85
CA ASP A 120 12.72 -28.24 9.32
C ASP A 120 13.34 -29.33 8.41
N GLU A 121 14.67 -29.41 8.37
CA GLU A 121 15.45 -30.22 7.41
C GLU A 121 15.00 -31.68 7.22
N PRO A 122 14.61 -32.47 8.25
CA PRO A 122 14.21 -33.86 8.03
C PRO A 122 12.83 -34.01 7.38
N THR A 123 11.93 -33.04 7.52
CA THR A 123 10.57 -33.08 6.95
C THR A 123 10.45 -32.24 5.68
N ALA A 124 11.33 -31.27 5.47
CA ALA A 124 11.39 -30.45 4.26
C ALA A 124 11.57 -31.29 2.99
N GLY A 125 12.27 -32.43 3.06
CA GLY A 125 12.43 -33.35 1.92
C GLY A 125 11.12 -34.07 1.51
N ALA A 126 10.17 -34.21 2.43
CA ALA A 126 8.88 -34.85 2.18
C ALA A 126 7.80 -33.87 1.67
N ALA A 127 8.07 -32.56 1.69
CA ALA A 127 7.15 -31.55 1.19
C ALA A 127 7.00 -31.69 -0.33
N THR A 128 5.77 -31.85 -0.79
CA THR A 128 5.47 -31.93 -2.23
C THR A 128 5.28 -30.55 -2.83
N HIS A 129 5.04 -29.52 -2.01
CA HIS A 129 4.83 -28.15 -2.47
C HIS A 129 5.70 -27.16 -1.71
N VAL A 130 6.10 -26.09 -2.37
CA VAL A 130 6.83 -24.95 -1.79
C VAL A 130 5.97 -23.71 -1.94
N LEU A 131 5.78 -22.97 -0.85
CA LEU A 131 5.31 -21.59 -0.91
C LEU A 131 6.52 -20.67 -0.91
N GLU A 132 6.89 -20.16 -2.07
CA GLU A 132 7.96 -19.17 -2.23
C GLU A 132 7.42 -17.77 -1.93
N VAL A 133 8.16 -17.01 -1.12
CA VAL A 133 7.84 -15.61 -0.83
C VAL A 133 9.01 -14.74 -1.19
N ARG A 134 8.82 -13.85 -2.17
CA ARG A 134 9.88 -12.93 -2.63
C ARG A 134 9.40 -11.50 -2.64
N ARG A 135 10.19 -10.61 -2.06
CA ARG A 135 9.98 -9.17 -2.19
C ARG A 135 10.62 -8.67 -3.48
N VAL A 136 9.84 -8.00 -4.30
CA VAL A 136 10.26 -7.41 -5.58
C VAL A 136 9.92 -5.93 -5.59
N THR A 137 10.83 -5.10 -6.09
CA THR A 137 10.53 -3.69 -6.41
C THR A 137 10.22 -3.61 -7.88
N HIS A 138 8.96 -3.38 -8.24
CA HIS A 138 8.52 -3.31 -9.63
C HIS A 138 8.83 -1.97 -10.27
N HIS A 139 8.68 -0.88 -9.51
CA HIS A 139 8.98 0.46 -9.99
C HIS A 139 9.46 1.36 -8.86
N ARG A 140 10.45 2.21 -9.15
CA ARG A 140 10.92 3.23 -8.21
C ARG A 140 11.32 4.47 -8.98
N ASN A 141 10.81 5.62 -8.57
CA ASN A 141 11.27 6.92 -9.05
C ASN A 141 11.30 7.93 -7.90
N LEU A 142 11.50 9.21 -8.22
CA LEU A 142 11.52 10.30 -7.25
C LEU A 142 10.19 10.51 -6.51
N TRP A 143 9.12 9.92 -7.01
CA TRP A 143 7.76 10.30 -6.67
C TRP A 143 6.98 9.20 -5.97
N PHE A 144 7.24 7.95 -6.33
CA PHE A 144 6.63 6.78 -5.73
C PHE A 144 7.52 5.54 -5.88
N GLU A 145 7.29 4.59 -4.98
CA GLU A 145 7.88 3.27 -5.02
C GLU A 145 6.75 2.22 -4.98
N VAL A 146 6.79 1.28 -5.93
CA VAL A 146 5.92 0.12 -5.98
C VAL A 146 6.73 -1.11 -5.62
N ARG A 147 6.46 -1.67 -4.45
CA ARG A 147 7.00 -2.95 -3.99
C ARG A 147 5.90 -4.00 -4.06
N MET A 148 6.27 -5.26 -4.18
CA MET A 148 5.33 -6.37 -4.13
C MET A 148 5.95 -7.52 -3.34
N ASP A 149 5.16 -8.13 -2.48
CA ASP A 149 5.49 -9.42 -1.90
C ASP A 149 4.79 -10.49 -2.74
N ARG A 150 5.58 -11.19 -3.56
CA ARG A 150 5.13 -12.21 -4.49
C ARG A 150 5.08 -13.56 -3.80
N PHE A 151 3.93 -14.20 -3.90
CA PHE A 151 3.66 -15.54 -3.42
C PHE A 151 3.55 -16.49 -4.60
N ARG A 152 4.38 -17.53 -4.62
CA ARG A 152 4.29 -18.60 -5.62
C ARG A 152 4.14 -19.93 -4.92
N LEU A 153 3.05 -20.61 -5.22
CA LEU A 153 2.86 -22.00 -4.83
C LEU A 153 3.38 -22.89 -5.94
N VAL A 154 4.41 -23.66 -5.65
CA VAL A 154 5.17 -24.47 -6.61
C VAL A 154 5.05 -25.94 -6.25
N ASP A 155 4.73 -26.77 -7.23
CA ASP A 155 4.83 -28.22 -7.13
C ASP A 155 6.32 -28.61 -7.26
N ARG A 156 6.88 -29.26 -6.23
CA ARG A 156 8.30 -29.66 -6.22
C ARG A 156 8.63 -30.78 -7.17
N HIS A 157 7.68 -31.66 -7.47
CA HIS A 157 7.93 -32.80 -8.34
C HIS A 157 8.19 -32.34 -9.78
N TRP A 158 7.42 -31.36 -10.25
CA TRP A 158 7.50 -30.84 -11.62
C TRP A 158 8.19 -29.48 -11.73
N GLY A 159 8.42 -28.77 -10.63
CA GLY A 159 8.87 -27.37 -10.62
C GLY A 159 7.83 -26.40 -11.19
N ALA A 160 6.56 -26.81 -11.26
CA ALA A 160 5.50 -26.03 -11.88
C ALA A 160 4.86 -25.07 -10.88
N VAL A 161 4.63 -23.81 -11.29
CA VAL A 161 3.85 -22.85 -10.49
C VAL A 161 2.38 -23.17 -10.66
N ILE A 162 1.71 -23.55 -9.58
CA ILE A 162 0.29 -23.89 -9.59
C ILE A 162 -0.61 -22.71 -9.20
N ALA A 163 -0.09 -21.78 -8.41
CA ALA A 163 -0.76 -20.53 -8.09
C ALA A 163 0.26 -19.42 -7.84
N GLU A 164 -0.06 -18.19 -8.27
CA GLU A 164 0.76 -17.01 -8.09
C GLU A 164 -0.12 -15.84 -7.68
N ALA A 165 0.34 -15.05 -6.72
CA ALA A 165 -0.36 -13.85 -6.32
C ALA A 165 0.60 -12.82 -5.72
N ASP A 166 0.25 -11.55 -5.81
CA ASP A 166 1.05 -10.45 -5.30
C ASP A 166 0.28 -9.69 -4.21
N GLU A 167 1.00 -9.29 -3.15
CA GLU A 167 0.59 -8.20 -2.27
C GLU A 167 1.39 -6.95 -2.65
N LEU A 168 0.74 -5.99 -3.29
CA LEU A 168 1.35 -4.76 -3.79
C LEU A 168 1.39 -3.68 -2.70
N TRP A 169 2.50 -2.96 -2.63
CA TRP A 169 2.77 -1.86 -1.72
C TRP A 169 3.12 -0.63 -2.54
N VAL A 170 2.39 0.45 -2.33
CA VAL A 170 2.71 1.72 -2.97
C VAL A 170 2.97 2.79 -1.95
N ASP A 171 4.20 3.28 -1.96
CA ASP A 171 4.67 4.41 -1.18
C ASP A 171 4.62 5.65 -2.08
N ALA A 172 3.67 6.57 -1.83
CA ALA A 172 3.50 7.82 -2.58
C ALA A 172 3.61 9.02 -1.62
N GLY A 173 4.82 9.60 -1.54
CA GLY A 173 5.14 10.63 -0.57
C GLY A 173 5.06 10.11 0.87
N ARG A 174 4.08 10.59 1.65
CA ARG A 174 3.81 10.12 3.03
C ARG A 174 2.70 9.08 3.12
N ALA A 175 1.99 8.84 2.03
CA ALA A 175 0.88 7.89 2.01
C ALA A 175 1.39 6.50 1.60
N ARG A 176 0.93 5.47 2.30
CA ARG A 176 1.17 4.07 1.98
C ARG A 176 -0.16 3.39 1.70
N TYR A 177 -0.23 2.75 0.54
CA TYR A 177 -1.36 1.98 0.08
C TYR A 177 -0.94 0.54 -0.18
N HIS A 178 -1.90 -0.37 -0.13
CA HIS A 178 -1.72 -1.73 -0.61
C HIS A 178 -3.01 -2.32 -1.16
N CYS A 179 -2.83 -3.36 -1.96
CA CYS A 179 -3.86 -4.15 -2.63
C CYS A 179 -3.27 -5.56 -2.87
N GLY A 180 -4.12 -6.57 -3.02
CA GLY A 180 -3.65 -7.93 -3.27
C GLY A 180 -4.35 -9.00 -2.44
N VAL A 181 -3.61 -10.05 -2.14
CA VAL A 181 -4.07 -11.25 -1.45
C VAL A 181 -4.66 -10.97 -0.06
N ILE A 182 -4.07 -10.04 0.71
CA ILE A 182 -4.52 -9.71 2.06
C ILE A 182 -5.53 -8.56 2.03
N SER A 183 -5.22 -7.47 1.33
CA SER A 183 -6.10 -6.29 1.23
C SER A 183 -7.34 -6.44 0.34
N GLY A 184 -7.37 -7.44 -0.55
CA GLY A 184 -8.35 -7.52 -1.62
C GLY A 184 -7.95 -6.67 -2.85
N PRO A 185 -8.78 -6.68 -3.92
CA PRO A 185 -8.44 -6.04 -5.19
C PRO A 185 -8.53 -4.50 -5.16
N ALA A 186 -9.27 -3.95 -4.19
CA ALA A 186 -9.39 -2.51 -4.02
C ALA A 186 -8.19 -1.94 -3.28
N VAL A 187 -7.72 -0.77 -3.71
CA VAL A 187 -6.67 -0.01 -3.02
C VAL A 187 -7.19 0.41 -1.64
N VAL A 188 -6.46 0.05 -0.60
CA VAL A 188 -6.76 0.48 0.77
C VAL A 188 -5.54 1.14 1.40
N ALA A 189 -5.79 2.09 2.29
CA ALA A 189 -4.74 2.67 3.13
C ALA A 189 -4.22 1.59 4.09
N SER A 190 -2.91 1.55 4.34
CA SER A 190 -2.29 0.49 5.15
C SER A 190 -2.80 0.38 6.57
N GLU A 191 -3.35 1.46 7.14
CA GLU A 191 -3.96 1.46 8.47
C GLU A 191 -5.27 0.66 8.54
N ARG A 192 -5.90 0.39 7.39
CA ARG A 192 -7.22 -0.27 7.30
C ARG A 192 -7.16 -1.77 7.01
N SER A 193 -5.97 -2.32 6.76
CA SER A 193 -5.82 -3.75 6.47
C SER A 193 -4.66 -4.35 7.28
N PRO A 194 -4.83 -5.58 7.81
CA PRO A 194 -4.01 -6.11 8.89
C PRO A 194 -2.58 -6.57 8.51
N TRP A 195 -2.08 -6.27 7.30
CA TRP A 195 -0.76 -6.73 6.86
C TRP A 195 0.39 -6.25 7.77
N PRO A 196 1.43 -7.07 8.05
CA PRO A 196 1.69 -8.43 7.53
C PRO A 196 0.96 -9.55 8.28
N ALA A 197 -0.04 -9.25 9.09
CA ALA A 197 -0.89 -10.22 9.75
C ALA A 197 -2.20 -10.48 8.95
N GLY A 198 -2.97 -11.48 9.39
CA GLY A 198 -4.22 -11.88 8.76
C GLY A 198 -4.14 -13.20 8.02
N ASP A 199 -5.27 -13.60 7.43
CA ASP A 199 -5.50 -14.92 6.83
C ASP A 199 -5.46 -14.91 5.29
N GLY A 200 -5.21 -13.77 4.65
CA GLY A 200 -5.29 -13.65 3.19
C GLY A 200 -4.39 -14.65 2.44
N VAL A 201 -3.15 -14.83 2.90
CA VAL A 201 -2.22 -15.84 2.32
C VAL A 201 -2.78 -17.25 2.49
N ALA A 202 -3.35 -17.56 3.66
CA ALA A 202 -3.98 -18.85 3.93
C ALA A 202 -5.19 -19.10 3.01
N ARG A 203 -6.00 -18.08 2.74
CA ARG A 203 -7.12 -18.14 1.79
C ARG A 203 -6.63 -18.35 0.35
N PHE A 204 -5.58 -17.63 -0.06
CA PHE A 204 -4.95 -17.80 -1.37
C PHE A 204 -4.49 -19.23 -1.59
N VAL A 205 -3.74 -19.79 -0.63
CA VAL A 205 -3.23 -21.17 -0.67
C VAL A 205 -4.38 -22.17 -0.64
N ALA A 206 -5.38 -22.00 0.22
CA ALA A 206 -6.54 -22.90 0.30
C ALA A 206 -7.34 -22.97 -1.00
N ARG A 207 -7.44 -21.86 -1.74
CA ARG A 207 -8.16 -21.85 -3.02
C ARG A 207 -7.43 -22.63 -4.13
N ALA A 208 -6.12 -22.85 -3.99
CA ALA A 208 -5.35 -23.71 -4.91
C ALA A 208 -5.64 -25.21 -4.70
N PHE A 209 -6.17 -25.60 -3.54
CA PHE A 209 -6.43 -27.00 -3.19
C PHE A 209 -7.92 -27.34 -3.21
N LYS A 210 -8.23 -28.65 -3.19
CA LYS A 210 -9.60 -29.13 -2.97
C LYS A 210 -10.07 -28.74 -1.56
N PRO A 211 -11.35 -28.40 -1.39
CA PRO A 211 -11.93 -28.10 -0.08
C PRO A 211 -11.86 -29.30 0.87
#